data_AF-A0A3A9F131-F1
#
_entry.id   AF-A0A3A9F131-F1
#
_cell.length_a   1.000
_cell.length_b   1.000
_cell.length_c   1.000
_cell.angle_alpha   90.00
_cell.angle_beta   90.00
_cell.angle_gamma   90.00
#
_symmetry.space_group_name_H-M   'P 1'
#
loop_
_entity.id
_entity.type
_entity.pdbx_description
1 polymer ?
#
loop_
_entity_poly.entity_id
_entity_poly.type
_entity_poly.pdbx_seq_one_letter_code
_entity_poly.pdbx_strand_id
1 'polypeptide(L)'
;MVFGLFHLHRIWGLIDRNSYADFWIDVLESKGLFYFMLMGILAILCILGMITFVRNLYNNYWWRWIYLFGGIYVLFDLFAIATGLKLWNKLLMWMFDVNSMYWNFVWLFFILLGSFAFCLGLKLLIQRNRTISSDGEE
;
A
#
# COMPACT_ATOMS: atom_id res chain seq x y z
N MET A 1 -9.40 -4.18 1.16
CA MET A 1 -9.78 -3.23 2.24
C MET A 1 -8.57 -2.80 3.06
N VAL A 2 -7.89 -3.71 3.77
CA VAL A 2 -6.73 -3.36 4.64
C VAL A 2 -5.65 -2.57 3.90
N PHE A 3 -5.30 -2.97 2.66
CA PHE A 3 -4.36 -2.23 1.81
C PHE A 3 -4.76 -0.77 1.57
N GLY A 4 -6.04 -0.50 1.27
CA GLY A 4 -6.53 0.85 1.00
C GLY A 4 -6.59 1.70 2.28
N LEU A 5 -6.98 1.09 3.41
CA LEU A 5 -7.00 1.77 4.70
C LEU A 5 -5.59 2.14 5.16
N PHE A 6 -4.61 1.25 4.93
CA PHE A 6 -3.22 1.57 5.17
C PHE A 6 -2.79 2.81 4.39
N HIS A 7 -3.16 2.98 3.13
CA HIS A 7 -2.76 4.16 2.34
C HIS A 7 -3.37 5.49 2.83
N LEU A 8 -4.41 5.48 3.65
CA LEU A 8 -5.02 6.70 4.19
C LEU A 8 -4.12 7.41 5.21
N HIS A 9 -3.14 6.73 5.83
CA HIS A 9 -2.18 7.41 6.71
C HIS A 9 -1.41 8.53 5.98
N ARG A 10 -1.30 8.45 4.64
CA ARG A 10 -0.66 9.46 3.79
C ARG A 10 -1.38 10.81 3.78
N ILE A 11 -2.64 10.87 4.25
CA ILE A 11 -3.35 12.13 4.49
C ILE A 11 -2.58 12.98 5.50
N TRP A 12 -1.89 12.35 6.48
CA TRP A 12 -1.03 13.06 7.41
C TRP A 12 0.07 13.85 6.69
N GLY A 13 0.66 13.30 5.63
CA GLY A 13 1.65 14.00 4.81
C GLY A 13 1.11 15.20 4.04
N LEU A 14 -0.21 15.33 3.86
CA LEU A 14 -0.82 16.55 3.32
C LEU A 14 -1.13 17.60 4.40
N ILE A 15 -1.46 17.15 5.62
CA ILE A 15 -1.78 18.03 6.75
C ILE A 15 -0.51 18.63 7.35
N ASP A 16 0.50 17.80 7.60
CA ASP A 16 1.79 18.19 8.14
C ASP A 16 2.92 17.48 7.40
N ARG A 17 3.55 18.21 6.49
CA ARG A 17 4.60 17.67 5.62
C ARG A 17 5.87 17.34 6.39
N ASN A 18 6.28 18.24 7.29
CA ASN A 18 7.55 18.12 8.02
C ASN A 18 7.46 16.96 9.00
N SER A 19 6.42 16.95 9.84
CA SER A 19 6.27 15.88 10.83
C SER A 19 6.13 14.50 10.18
N TYR A 20 5.44 14.42 9.04
CA TYR A 20 5.32 13.18 8.27
C TYR A 20 6.66 12.74 7.65
N ALA A 21 7.39 13.65 7.00
CA ALA A 21 8.67 13.33 6.40
C ALA A 21 9.70 12.92 7.46
N ASP A 22 9.83 13.71 8.51
CA ASP A 22 10.77 13.48 9.61
C ASP A 22 10.50 12.13 10.27
N PHE A 23 9.24 11.79 10.55
CA PHE A 23 8.88 10.50 11.11
C PHE A 23 9.31 9.33 10.22
N TRP A 24 8.98 9.37 8.92
CA TRP A 24 9.29 8.26 8.03
C TRP A 24 10.78 8.14 7.71
N ILE A 25 11.48 9.27 7.58
CA ILE A 25 12.94 9.30 7.41
C ILE A 25 13.64 8.76 8.67
N ASP A 26 13.23 9.20 9.86
CA ASP A 26 13.79 8.73 11.12
C ASP A 26 13.56 7.22 11.32
N VAL A 27 12.37 6.72 10.97
CA VAL A 27 12.09 5.27 10.96
C VAL A 27 13.00 4.51 9.99
N LEU A 28 13.29 5.09 8.82
CA LEU A 28 14.15 4.49 7.81
C LEU A 28 15.63 4.49 8.24
N GLU A 29 16.11 5.57 8.85
CA GLU A 29 17.50 5.74 9.27
C GLU A 29 17.82 4.99 10.56
N SER A 30 16.94 5.07 11.56
CA SER A 30 17.13 4.40 12.86
C SER A 30 17.18 2.88 12.73
N LYS A 31 16.53 2.31 11.69
CA LYS A 31 16.39 0.85 11.46
C LYS A 31 16.02 0.10 12.75
N GLY A 32 15.19 0.72 13.58
CA GLY A 32 14.81 0.16 14.89
C GLY A 32 13.85 -1.02 14.79
N LEU A 33 13.40 -1.52 15.95
CA LEU A 33 12.42 -2.61 16.02
C LEU A 33 11.13 -2.29 15.26
N PHE A 34 10.66 -1.04 15.32
CA PHE A 34 9.47 -0.59 14.60
C PHE A 34 9.62 -0.75 13.08
N TYR A 35 10.77 -0.37 12.53
CA TYR A 35 11.09 -0.55 11.11
C TYR A 35 11.02 -2.03 10.71
N PHE A 36 11.70 -2.92 11.44
CA PHE A 36 11.69 -4.36 11.10
C PHE A 36 10.30 -4.99 11.25
N MET A 37 9.54 -4.60 12.28
CA MET A 37 8.15 -5.04 12.43
C MET A 37 7.29 -4.58 11.26
N LEU A 38 7.37 -3.31 10.89
CA LEU A 38 6.57 -2.75 9.80
C LEU A 38 6.90 -3.42 8.47
N MET A 39 8.20 -3.53 8.14
CA MET A 39 8.67 -4.18 6.91
C MET A 39 8.24 -5.66 6.86
N GLY A 40 8.36 -6.38 7.99
CA GLY A 40 7.98 -7.79 8.10
C GLY A 40 6.48 -8.01 7.94
N ILE A 41 5.64 -7.25 8.65
CA ILE A 41 4.18 -7.34 8.53
C ILE A 41 3.76 -7.02 7.09
N LEU A 42 4.33 -5.97 6.49
CA LEU A 42 4.00 -5.57 5.13
C LEU A 42 4.39 -6.65 4.11
N ALA A 43 5.55 -7.28 4.27
CA ALA A 43 5.98 -8.40 3.45
C ALA A 43 5.01 -9.59 3.54
N ILE A 44 4.63 -9.98 4.76
CA ILE A 44 3.71 -11.10 5.00
C ILE A 44 2.35 -10.81 4.35
N LEU A 45 1.80 -9.62 4.55
CA LEU A 45 0.53 -9.21 3.95
C LEU A 45 0.58 -9.21 2.42
N CYS A 46 1.71 -8.78 1.82
CA CYS A 46 1.89 -8.83 0.37
C CYS A 46 1.97 -10.27 -0.16
N ILE A 47 2.73 -11.14 0.50
CA ILE A 47 2.85 -12.57 0.12
C ILE A 47 1.49 -13.26 0.22
N LEU A 48 0.76 -13.06 1.33
CA LEU A 48 -0.60 -13.60 1.50
C LEU A 48 -1.56 -13.07 0.43
N GLY A 49 -1.45 -11.79 0.09
CA GLY A 49 -2.19 -11.16 -1.01
C GLY A 49 -1.91 -11.81 -2.36
N MET A 50 -0.64 -12.05 -2.69
CA MET A 50 -0.26 -12.73 -3.93
C MET A 50 -0.71 -14.19 -3.96
N ILE A 51 -0.51 -14.95 -2.87
CA ILE A 51 -0.96 -16.36 -2.77
C ILE A 51 -2.47 -16.44 -2.98
N THR A 52 -3.24 -15.57 -2.33
CA THR A 52 -4.70 -15.53 -2.47
C THR A 52 -5.11 -15.21 -3.91
N PHE A 53 -4.39 -14.30 -4.57
CA PHE A 53 -4.62 -13.96 -5.96
C PHE A 53 -4.31 -15.13 -6.92
N VAL A 54 -3.15 -15.78 -6.75
CA VAL A 54 -2.72 -16.94 -7.56
C VAL A 54 -3.66 -18.13 -7.36
N ARG A 55 -4.12 -18.37 -6.13
CA ARG A 55 -5.07 -19.45 -5.85
C ARG A 55 -6.44 -19.23 -6.50
N ASN A 56 -6.82 -17.98 -6.77
CA ASN A 56 -8.10 -17.63 -7.39
C ASN A 56 -7.97 -17.20 -8.87
N LEU A 57 -6.84 -17.50 -9.53
CA LEU A 57 -6.48 -16.96 -10.86
C LEU A 57 -7.54 -17.22 -11.93
N TYR A 58 -8.20 -18.38 -11.88
CA TYR A 58 -9.11 -18.86 -12.92
C TYR A 58 -10.48 -18.15 -12.92
N ASN A 59 -10.83 -17.43 -11.85
CA ASN A 59 -12.11 -16.76 -11.69
C ASN A 59 -11.95 -15.25 -11.41
N ASN A 60 -10.79 -14.68 -11.77
CA ASN A 60 -10.42 -13.31 -11.42
C ASN A 60 -10.70 -12.32 -12.55
N TYR A 61 -11.43 -11.26 -12.21
CA TYR A 61 -11.60 -10.08 -13.06
C TYR A 61 -10.26 -9.38 -13.34
N TRP A 62 -10.12 -8.84 -14.56
CA TRP A 62 -8.93 -8.13 -15.06
C TRP A 62 -8.44 -6.98 -14.17
N TRP A 63 -9.33 -6.38 -13.37
CA TRP A 63 -8.96 -5.31 -12.43
C TRP A 63 -8.16 -5.79 -11.22
N ARG A 64 -8.18 -7.08 -10.87
CA ARG A 64 -7.46 -7.59 -9.69
C ARG A 64 -5.94 -7.68 -9.92
N TRP A 65 -5.47 -7.56 -11.16
CA TRP A 65 -4.03 -7.51 -11.49
C TRP A 65 -3.31 -6.34 -10.81
N ILE A 66 -4.02 -5.24 -10.51
CA ILE A 66 -3.45 -4.11 -9.76
C ILE A 66 -2.91 -4.53 -8.39
N TYR A 67 -3.52 -5.54 -7.75
CA TYR A 67 -3.06 -6.06 -6.46
C TYR A 67 -1.78 -6.89 -6.59
N LEU A 68 -1.60 -7.60 -7.71
CA LEU A 68 -0.37 -8.34 -7.99
C LEU A 68 0.79 -7.38 -8.25
N PHE A 69 0.58 -6.39 -9.14
CA PHE A 69 1.59 -5.36 -9.41
C PHE A 69 1.93 -4.56 -8.15
N GLY A 70 0.93 -4.18 -7.36
CA GLY A 70 1.14 -3.50 -6.07
C GLY A 70 1.92 -4.36 -5.08
N GLY A 71 1.60 -5.65 -4.96
CA GLY A 71 2.32 -6.58 -4.07
C GLY A 71 3.77 -6.80 -4.49
N ILE A 72 4.03 -7.00 -5.78
CA ILE A 72 5.39 -7.11 -6.33
C ILE A 72 6.16 -5.81 -6.10
N TYR A 73 5.53 -4.65 -6.34
CA TYR A 73 6.15 -3.36 -6.10
C TYR A 73 6.56 -3.20 -4.64
N VAL A 74 5.69 -3.52 -3.69
CA VAL A 74 6.02 -3.44 -2.26
C VAL A 74 7.17 -4.40 -1.92
N LEU A 75 7.16 -5.64 -2.40
CA LEU A 75 8.28 -6.56 -2.14
C LEU A 75 9.60 -6.07 -2.74
N PHE A 76 9.56 -5.48 -3.94
CA PHE A 76 10.72 -4.86 -4.56
C PHE A 76 11.19 -3.63 -3.76
N ASP A 77 10.28 -2.79 -3.30
CA ASP A 77 10.56 -1.63 -2.45
C ASP A 77 11.26 -2.05 -1.16
N LEU A 78 10.71 -3.06 -0.46
CA LEU A 78 11.31 -3.64 0.74
C LEU A 78 12.72 -4.19 0.46
N PHE A 79 12.91 -4.88 -0.66
CA PHE A 79 14.21 -5.42 -1.08
C PHE A 79 15.21 -4.30 -1.40
N ALA A 80 14.79 -3.26 -2.12
CA ALA A 80 15.64 -2.15 -2.50
C ALA A 80 16.09 -1.34 -1.28
N ILE A 81 15.22 -1.16 -0.29
CA ILE A 81 15.56 -0.54 0.99
C ILE A 81 16.53 -1.45 1.77
N ALA A 82 16.24 -2.75 1.87
CA ALA A 82 17.08 -3.70 2.61
C ALA A 82 18.50 -3.84 2.02
N THR A 83 18.62 -3.84 0.70
CA THR A 83 19.92 -3.89 -0.01
C THR A 83 20.62 -2.54 -0.10
N GLY A 84 19.95 -1.45 0.33
CA GLY A 84 20.53 -0.11 0.30
C GLY A 84 20.77 0.42 -1.12
N LEU A 85 19.93 0.04 -2.09
CA LEU A 85 20.13 0.34 -3.50
C LEU A 85 20.18 1.87 -3.72
N LYS A 86 21.35 2.40 -4.10
CA LYS A 86 21.62 3.86 -4.14
C LYS A 86 20.61 4.66 -4.96
N LEU A 87 20.21 4.14 -6.13
CA LEU A 87 19.21 4.79 -6.99
C LEU A 87 17.84 4.86 -6.31
N TRP A 88 17.41 3.76 -5.68
CA TRP A 88 16.12 3.69 -5.00
C TRP A 88 16.10 4.59 -3.77
N ASN A 89 17.14 4.55 -2.94
CA ASN A 89 17.27 5.44 -1.79
C ASN A 89 17.26 6.92 -2.20
N LYS A 90 17.92 7.30 -3.30
CA LYS A 90 17.88 8.68 -3.79
C LYS A 90 16.47 9.09 -4.23
N LEU A 91 15.74 8.21 -4.92
CA LEU A 91 14.33 8.42 -5.29
C LEU A 91 13.42 8.54 -4.06
N LEU A 92 13.66 7.70 -3.05
CA LEU A 92 12.89 7.67 -1.81
C LEU A 92 13.10 8.97 -1.02
N MET A 93 14.34 9.43 -0.87
CA MET A 93 14.65 10.74 -0.27
C MET A 93 14.05 11.90 -1.07
N TRP A 94 14.05 11.81 -2.41
CA TRP A 94 13.39 12.82 -3.24
C TRP A 94 11.87 12.83 -3.07
N MET A 95 11.25 11.67 -2.86
CA MET A 95 9.82 11.57 -2.56
C MET A 95 9.47 12.22 -1.21
N PHE A 96 10.39 12.17 -0.24
CA PHE A 96 10.26 12.81 1.07
C PHE A 96 10.81 14.25 1.13
N ASP A 97 11.11 14.88 -0.01
CA ASP A 97 11.49 16.29 -0.06
C ASP A 97 10.25 17.20 0.07
N VAL A 98 10.05 17.74 1.28
CA VAL A 98 8.93 18.62 1.65
C VAL A 98 8.89 19.94 0.87
N ASN A 99 10.03 20.37 0.30
CA ASN A 99 10.12 21.60 -0.48
C ASN A 99 9.75 21.38 -1.96
N SER A 100 9.60 20.13 -2.39
CA SER A 100 9.25 19.80 -3.76
C SER A 100 7.83 20.25 -4.09
N MET A 101 7.66 20.93 -5.23
CA MET A 101 6.34 21.32 -5.76
C MET A 101 5.46 20.09 -6.07
N TYR A 102 6.07 18.92 -6.27
CA TYR A 102 5.38 17.67 -6.55
C TYR A 102 4.85 16.95 -5.31
N TRP A 103 5.21 17.40 -4.09
CA TRP A 103 4.79 16.77 -2.83
C TRP A 103 3.29 16.49 -2.79
N ASN A 104 2.47 17.55 -2.92
CA ASN A 104 1.02 17.44 -2.88
C ASN A 104 0.49 16.47 -3.96
N PHE A 105 1.05 16.53 -5.17
CA PHE A 105 0.60 15.70 -6.28
C PHE A 105 0.87 14.21 -6.02
N VAL A 106 2.08 13.88 -5.57
CA VAL A 106 2.51 12.51 -5.26
C VAL A 106 1.65 11.94 -4.12
N TRP A 107 1.55 12.64 -2.99
CA TRP A 107 0.80 12.14 -1.84
C TRP A 107 -0.71 12.06 -2.11
N LEU A 108 -1.29 13.04 -2.83
CA LEU A 108 -2.70 12.99 -3.23
C LEU A 108 -2.98 11.81 -4.16
N PHE A 109 -2.10 11.53 -5.12
CA PHE A 109 -2.24 10.37 -6.01
C PHE A 109 -2.32 9.06 -5.23
N PHE A 110 -1.43 8.87 -4.24
CA PHE A 110 -1.47 7.67 -3.40
C PHE A 110 -2.70 7.60 -2.50
N ILE A 111 -3.19 8.73 -1.99
CA ILE A 111 -4.44 8.78 -1.22
C ILE A 111 -5.64 8.40 -2.09
N LEU A 112 -5.70 8.90 -3.32
CA LEU A 112 -6.77 8.56 -4.27
C LEU A 112 -6.73 7.08 -4.64
N LEU A 113 -5.54 6.53 -4.92
CA LEU A 113 -5.35 5.12 -5.21
C LEU A 113 -5.76 4.23 -4.01
N GLY A 114 -5.36 4.62 -2.80
CA GLY A 114 -5.74 3.96 -1.55
C GLY A 114 -7.25 3.97 -1.32
N SER A 115 -7.88 5.14 -1.49
CA SER A 115 -9.32 5.33 -1.35
C SER A 115 -10.09 4.52 -2.38
N PHE A 116 -9.63 4.50 -3.64
CA PHE A 116 -10.22 3.69 -4.70
C PHE A 116 -10.15 2.20 -4.36
N ALA A 117 -8.99 1.70 -3.95
CA ALA A 117 -8.81 0.31 -3.54
C ALA A 117 -9.65 -0.07 -2.30
N PHE A 118 -9.86 0.89 -1.39
CA PHE A 118 -10.72 0.71 -0.21
C PHE A 118 -12.20 0.57 -0.61
N CYS A 119 -12.72 1.54 -1.38
CA CYS A 119 -14.10 1.52 -1.88
C CYS A 119 -14.40 0.28 -2.72
N LEU A 120 -13.46 -0.13 -3.57
CA LEU A 120 -13.59 -1.35 -4.37
C LEU A 120 -13.65 -2.60 -3.47
N GLY A 121 -12.83 -2.63 -2.42
CA GLY A 121 -12.89 -3.67 -1.41
C GLY A 121 -14.25 -3.76 -0.71
N LEU A 122 -14.82 -2.62 -0.31
CA LEU A 122 -16.17 -2.56 0.28
C LEU A 122 -17.24 -3.02 -0.71
N LYS A 123 -17.20 -2.54 -1.96
CA LYS A 123 -18.15 -2.94 -3.01
C LYS A 123 -18.15 -4.45 -3.23
N LEU A 124 -16.97 -5.08 -3.27
CA LEU A 124 -16.84 -6.53 -3.40
C LEU A 124 -17.41 -7.29 -2.19
N LEU A 125 -17.22 -6.77 -0.97
CA LEU A 125 -17.78 -7.39 0.23
C LEU A 125 -19.30 -7.29 0.26
N ILE A 126 -19.86 -6.13 -0.09
CA ILE A 126 -21.32 -5.94 -0.20
C ILE A 126 -21.90 -6.85 -1.27
N GLN A 127 -21.24 -6.97 -2.43
CA GLN A 127 -21.68 -7.87 -3.49
C GLN A 127 -21.72 -9.32 -3.00
N ARG A 128 -20.67 -9.80 -2.31
CA ARG A 128 -20.64 -11.15 -1.71
C ARG A 128 -21.78 -11.37 -0.72
N ASN A 129 -22.05 -10.37 0.13
CA ASN A 129 -23.08 -10.49 1.15
C ASN A 129 -24.49 -10.57 0.53
N ARG A 130 -24.72 -9.86 -0.58
CA ARG A 130 -25.99 -9.90 -1.33
C ARG A 130 -26.21 -11.23 -2.06
N THR A 131 -25.17 -11.85 -2.61
CA THR A 131 -25.30 -13.20 -3.19
C THR A 131 -25.61 -14.25 -2.12
N ILE A 132 -24.95 -14.20 -0.97
CA ILE A 132 -25.21 -15.14 0.13
C ILE A 132 -26.65 -15.00 0.68
N SER A 133 -27.20 -13.79 0.74
CA SER A 133 -28.61 -13.61 1.17
C SER A 133 -29.61 -14.10 0.13
N SER A 134 -29.28 -14.07 -1.17
CA SER A 134 -30.15 -14.57 -2.24
C SER A 134 -30.22 -16.10 -2.25
N ASP A 135 -29.10 -16.78 -1.98
CA ASP A 135 -29.04 -18.25 -1.92
C ASP A 135 -29.62 -18.83 -0.61
N GLY A 136 -29.97 -17.98 0.36
CA GLY A 136 -30.59 -18.38 1.63
C GLY A 136 -32.12 -18.24 1.65
N GLU A 137 -32.72 -17.73 0.58
CA GLU A 137 -34.18 -17.55 0.42
C GLU A 137 -34.81 -18.50 -0.61
N GLU A 138 -34.02 -19.40 -1.23
CA GLU A 138 -34.50 -20.55 -2.02
C GLU A 138 -34.42 -21.87 -1.22
#